data_AF-A0A2W7BD75-F1
#
_entry.id   AF-A0A2W7BD75-F1
#
_cell.length_a   1.000
_cell.length_b   1.000
_cell.length_c   1.000
_cell.angle_alpha   90.00
_cell.angle_beta   90.00
_cell.angle_gamma   90.00
#
_symmetry.space_group_name_H-M   'P 1'
#
loop_
_entity.id
_entity.type
_entity.pdbx_description
1 polymer ?
#
loop_
_entity_poly.entity_id
_entity_poly.type
_entity_poly.pdbx_seq_one_letter_code
_entity_poly.pdbx_strand_id
1 'polypeptide(L)'
;MPIESKVYRIFIASPSDIRDEREIVRKQIARWNSLHAISYQMFLHPVDGEDSAPSLDERGQAIINKLVDDCDFLIGIFWTRLGTRTPEAESGTAEEIDRARSKGKRCMVYFCEKSQSQIDQIEYERLQKYKEELQPNGLINNYETLEDFNDKVFGHITSTVLEIFNENNQRLAIENRAKETEDAIGLNITGSGGDVNIKNLLINPSSSSTNLSFNTLLEAKFSVRALLESRFGIQDMEDIKDQEIAKIQSTLSSPQMAELFNQRTTVETISTITTIMEKATTSSIYALAMIGRYADDGSPDWLDIVGDWIERLSTETPMTDLRMRWASPLKRYPALLLLYSLGISSVRAGKINFLKEVFSRKAFSSEYDFFLSQLLNPISIFSHNIGKIIEPGFERLYTPVSEHLASVAKNLLYLSEEEDYYLQWFDFFELLFSLKMTQQISKTYFGSFSWRLENDSRTQRFIFKRIQDIAISHGKDGERLLDFFDGEIEFNKTATQFDQNAAKHFRDHLWGSHPYYISQLIKLSQEGTRVSNYSDLQKSCK
;
A
#
# COMPACT_ATOMS: atom_id res chain seq x y z
N MET A 1 -16.43 37.24 13.39
CA MET A 1 -17.41 36.30 12.82
C MET A 1 -17.12 34.91 13.40
N PRO A 2 -18.13 34.05 13.61
CA PRO A 2 -17.90 32.67 14.04
C PRO A 2 -17.11 31.90 12.97
N ILE A 3 -16.26 30.97 13.42
CA ILE A 3 -15.42 30.13 12.56
C ILE A 3 -15.93 28.69 12.70
N GLU A 4 -16.10 28.00 11.57
CA GLU A 4 -16.44 26.58 11.55
C GLU A 4 -15.16 25.74 11.72
N SER A 5 -15.19 24.75 12.61
CA SER A 5 -14.03 23.90 12.90
C SER A 5 -14.43 22.44 13.10
N LYS A 6 -13.59 21.51 12.62
CA LYS A 6 -13.74 20.08 12.90
C LYS A 6 -13.23 19.76 14.30
N VAL A 7 -14.02 19.02 15.08
CA VAL A 7 -13.64 18.61 16.44
C VAL A 7 -13.06 17.20 16.39
N TYR A 8 -11.86 17.03 16.94
CA TYR A 8 -11.17 15.75 17.08
C TYR A 8 -11.10 15.34 18.55
N ARG A 9 -11.68 14.18 18.87
CA ARG A 9 -11.74 13.63 20.23
C ARG A 9 -10.47 12.86 20.54
N ILE A 10 -9.80 13.21 21.64
CA ILE A 10 -8.56 12.59 22.09
C ILE A 10 -8.84 11.85 23.39
N PHE A 11 -8.79 10.52 23.35
CA PHE A 11 -9.03 9.72 24.54
C PHE A 11 -7.73 9.57 25.35
N ILE A 12 -7.77 9.87 26.66
CA ILE A 12 -6.62 9.81 27.57
C ILE A 12 -6.75 8.58 28.47
N ALA A 13 -6.09 7.50 28.06
CA ALA A 13 -6.06 6.22 28.75
C ALA A 13 -4.90 6.22 29.77
N SER A 14 -5.19 6.06 31.05
CA SER A 14 -4.15 5.84 32.07
C SER A 14 -4.70 5.13 33.30
N PRO A 15 -3.85 4.44 34.06
CA PRO A 15 -4.16 4.02 35.42
C PRO A 15 -4.31 5.24 36.36
N SER A 16 -4.73 4.97 37.60
CA SER A 16 -5.11 6.02 38.57
C SER A 16 -3.92 6.75 39.24
N ASP A 17 -2.69 6.28 39.08
CA ASP A 17 -1.46 6.83 39.65
C ASP A 17 -0.80 7.94 38.79
N ILE A 18 -1.42 8.33 37.68
CA ILE A 18 -0.83 9.18 36.61
C ILE A 18 -1.62 10.50 36.46
N ARG A 19 -1.89 11.18 37.58
CA ARG A 19 -2.73 12.39 37.58
C ARG A 19 -2.03 13.60 36.96
N ASP A 20 -0.75 13.78 37.25
CA ASP A 20 -0.01 14.96 36.79
C ASP A 20 0.18 14.94 35.27
N GLU A 21 0.45 13.77 34.71
CA GLU A 21 0.61 13.56 33.28
C GLU A 21 -0.71 13.74 32.52
N ARG A 22 -1.84 13.25 33.06
CA ARG A 22 -3.17 13.51 32.49
C ARG A 22 -3.43 15.01 32.35
N GLU A 23 -3.12 15.77 33.40
CA GLU A 23 -3.24 17.22 33.38
C GLU A 23 -2.25 17.89 32.42
N ILE A 24 -1.06 17.33 32.25
CA ILE A 24 -0.11 17.79 31.21
C ILE A 24 -0.69 17.58 29.82
N VAL A 25 -1.26 16.41 29.51
CA VAL A 25 -1.88 16.15 28.21
C VAL A 25 -3.01 17.15 27.95
N ARG A 26 -3.90 17.36 28.91
CA ARG A 26 -4.97 18.37 28.80
C ARG A 26 -4.43 19.77 28.55
N LYS A 27 -3.40 20.19 29.30
CA LYS A 27 -2.74 21.49 29.11
C LYS A 27 -2.09 21.62 27.74
N GLN A 28 -1.44 20.56 27.23
CA GLN A 28 -0.83 20.59 25.90
C GLN A 28 -1.89 20.63 24.79
N ILE A 29 -3.01 19.93 24.95
CA ILE A 29 -4.15 20.02 24.04
C ILE A 29 -4.72 21.44 24.03
N ALA A 30 -4.92 22.05 25.21
CA ALA A 30 -5.39 23.42 25.33
C ALA A 30 -4.40 24.43 24.71
N ARG A 31 -3.09 24.24 24.96
CA ARG A 31 -2.02 25.03 24.35
C ARG A 31 -2.04 24.91 22.83
N TRP A 32 -2.14 23.68 22.31
CA TRP A 32 -2.23 23.43 20.88
C TRP A 32 -3.43 24.16 20.28
N ASN A 33 -4.62 24.02 20.88
CA ASN A 33 -5.81 24.73 20.43
C ASN A 33 -5.62 26.25 20.41
N SER A 34 -4.98 26.83 21.43
CA SER A 34 -4.73 28.28 21.49
C SER A 34 -3.81 28.80 20.38
N LEU A 35 -2.86 27.97 19.93
CA LEU A 35 -1.87 28.32 18.91
C LEU A 35 -2.32 27.99 17.49
N HIS A 36 -3.16 26.97 17.33
CA HIS A 36 -3.33 26.27 16.07
C HIS A 36 -4.79 26.10 15.64
N ALA A 37 -5.77 26.17 16.56
CA ALA A 37 -7.15 25.78 16.23
C ALA A 37 -7.77 26.64 15.11
N ILE A 38 -7.49 27.95 15.12
CA ILE A 38 -7.99 28.86 14.08
C ILE A 38 -7.29 28.60 12.74
N SER A 39 -5.96 28.48 12.75
CA SER A 39 -5.15 28.34 11.53
C SER A 39 -5.44 27.04 10.78
N TYR A 40 -5.70 25.94 11.51
CA TYR A 40 -6.01 24.65 10.91
C TYR A 40 -7.51 24.34 10.86
N GLN A 41 -8.38 25.18 11.45
CA GLN A 41 -9.81 24.92 11.61
C GLN A 41 -10.10 23.55 12.27
N MET A 42 -9.24 23.16 13.21
CA MET A 42 -9.32 21.91 13.96
C MET A 42 -9.36 22.23 15.44
N PHE A 43 -10.25 21.59 16.18
CA PHE A 43 -10.35 21.73 17.63
C PHE A 43 -10.13 20.37 18.29
N LEU A 44 -9.18 20.29 19.20
CA LEU A 44 -8.87 19.07 19.92
C LEU A 44 -9.67 19.03 21.23
N HIS A 45 -10.48 17.99 21.40
CA HIS A 45 -11.31 17.79 22.58
C HIS A 45 -10.76 16.62 23.41
N PRO A 46 -10.15 16.87 24.58
CA PRO A 46 -9.71 15.79 25.47
C PRO A 46 -10.92 15.10 26.10
N VAL A 47 -10.86 13.78 26.17
CA VAL A 47 -11.88 12.90 26.78
C VAL A 47 -11.16 11.89 27.67
N ASP A 48 -11.67 11.63 28.87
CA ASP A 48 -11.25 10.51 29.70
C ASP A 48 -12.44 9.70 30.24
N GLY A 49 -12.14 8.62 30.97
CA GLY A 49 -13.19 7.78 31.58
C GLY A 49 -13.99 8.48 32.68
N GLU A 50 -13.44 9.55 33.29
CA GLU A 50 -14.10 10.32 34.35
C GLU A 50 -15.12 11.32 33.79
N ASP A 51 -14.99 11.68 32.51
CA ASP A 51 -15.95 12.53 31.77
C ASP A 51 -17.29 11.82 31.47
N SER A 52 -17.43 10.54 31.83
CA SER A 52 -18.68 9.79 31.69
C SER A 52 -19.72 10.17 32.75
N ALA A 53 -20.96 10.44 32.31
CA ALA A 53 -22.05 10.71 33.24
C ALA A 53 -22.39 9.46 34.07
N PRO A 54 -22.63 9.59 35.39
CA PRO A 54 -23.05 8.45 36.21
C PRO A 54 -24.32 7.81 35.65
N SER A 55 -24.25 6.54 35.25
CA SER A 55 -25.39 5.75 34.81
C SER A 55 -25.31 4.36 35.44
N LEU A 56 -26.46 3.84 35.88
CA LEU A 56 -26.61 2.48 36.42
C LEU A 56 -27.10 1.49 35.34
N ASP A 57 -27.24 1.95 34.10
CA ASP A 57 -27.87 1.18 33.02
C ASP A 57 -26.88 0.21 32.34
N GLU A 58 -25.57 0.45 32.50
CA GLU A 58 -24.50 -0.37 31.92
C GLU A 58 -23.31 -0.54 32.88
N ARG A 59 -22.47 -1.56 32.65
CA ARG A 59 -21.21 -1.73 33.39
C ARG A 59 -20.26 -0.57 33.07
N GLY A 60 -19.53 -0.04 34.06
CA GLY A 60 -18.64 1.12 33.88
C GLY A 60 -17.65 0.99 32.71
N GLN A 61 -17.06 -0.19 32.49
CA GLN A 61 -16.15 -0.43 31.35
C GLN A 61 -16.85 -0.32 29.99
N ALA A 62 -18.14 -0.65 29.89
CA ALA A 62 -18.88 -0.55 28.63
C ALA A 62 -19.08 0.91 28.19
N ILE A 63 -19.24 1.83 29.15
CA ILE A 63 -19.36 3.27 28.89
C ILE A 63 -18.01 3.82 28.40
N ILE A 64 -16.92 3.45 29.08
CA ILE A 64 -15.56 3.84 28.68
C ILE A 64 -15.24 3.31 27.28
N ASN A 65 -15.62 2.06 26.98
CA ASN A 65 -15.45 1.46 25.67
C ASN A 65 -16.17 2.24 24.55
N LYS A 66 -17.33 2.86 24.82
CA LYS A 66 -18.00 3.76 23.87
C LYS A 66 -17.22 5.05 23.65
N LEU A 67 -16.62 5.63 24.69
CA LEU A 67 -15.76 6.81 24.54
C LEU A 67 -14.50 6.51 23.72
N VAL A 68 -13.90 5.34 23.94
CA VAL A 68 -12.80 4.82 23.11
C VAL A 68 -13.27 4.58 21.68
N ASP A 69 -14.51 4.15 21.46
CA ASP A 69 -15.08 3.91 20.14
C ASP A 69 -15.36 5.18 19.34
N ASP A 70 -15.62 6.28 20.04
CA ASP A 70 -15.93 7.58 19.45
C ASP A 70 -14.72 8.52 19.30
N CYS A 71 -13.55 8.16 19.83
CA CYS A 71 -12.36 9.00 19.73
C CYS A 71 -11.70 8.96 18.35
N ASP A 72 -10.92 9.97 17.99
CA ASP A 72 -10.15 9.99 16.73
C ASP A 72 -8.73 9.44 16.94
N PHE A 73 -8.15 9.68 18.12
CA PHE A 73 -6.88 9.08 18.54
C PHE A 73 -6.79 8.97 20.07
N LEU A 74 -5.91 8.08 20.53
CA LEU A 74 -5.74 7.72 21.93
C LEU A 74 -4.33 8.03 22.42
N ILE A 75 -4.22 8.52 23.65
CA ILE A 75 -2.97 8.73 24.38
C ILE A 75 -3.00 7.82 25.61
N GLY A 76 -2.15 6.79 25.61
CA GLY A 76 -1.94 5.86 26.71
C GLY A 76 -0.73 6.26 27.55
N ILE A 77 -0.84 6.25 28.87
CA ILE A 77 0.25 6.62 29.77
C ILE A 77 0.35 5.61 30.91
N PHE A 78 1.56 5.14 31.19
CA PHE A 78 1.88 4.20 32.26
C PHE A 78 3.08 4.66 33.10
N TRP A 79 3.15 4.24 34.36
CA TRP A 79 4.28 4.49 35.26
C TRP A 79 4.67 3.22 36.01
N THR A 80 4.10 2.98 37.20
CA THR A 80 4.50 1.82 38.03
C THR A 80 3.54 0.65 37.95
N ARG A 81 2.34 0.84 37.38
CA ARG A 81 1.27 -0.15 37.37
C ARG A 81 0.67 -0.31 35.99
N LEU A 82 0.24 -1.54 35.70
CA LEU A 82 -0.58 -1.83 34.52
C LEU A 82 -2.06 -1.58 34.82
N GLY A 83 -2.51 -1.93 36.04
CA GLY A 83 -3.88 -1.73 36.49
C GLY A 83 -4.67 -3.03 36.66
N THR A 84 -5.96 -2.88 36.95
CA THR A 84 -6.86 -3.99 37.28
C THR A 84 -7.31 -4.72 36.02
N ARG A 85 -7.16 -6.06 36.02
CA ARG A 85 -7.66 -6.94 34.96
C ARG A 85 -9.14 -6.74 34.71
N THR A 86 -9.51 -6.70 33.44
CA THR A 86 -10.90 -6.75 32.99
C THR A 86 -11.22 -8.18 32.53
N PRO A 87 -12.49 -8.49 32.20
CA PRO A 87 -12.82 -9.79 31.63
C PRO A 87 -12.11 -10.08 30.30
N GLU A 88 -11.70 -9.03 29.58
CA GLU A 88 -11.18 -9.12 28.21
C GLU A 88 -9.70 -8.76 28.07
N ALA A 89 -9.07 -8.14 29.09
CA ALA A 89 -7.67 -7.71 29.00
C ALA A 89 -6.93 -7.72 30.36
N GLU A 90 -5.59 -7.62 30.27
CA GLU A 90 -4.71 -7.54 31.43
C GLU A 90 -4.92 -6.26 32.27
N SER A 91 -5.46 -5.19 31.69
CA SER A 91 -5.98 -4.04 32.43
C SER A 91 -7.02 -3.26 31.64
N GLY A 92 -7.79 -2.40 32.32
CA GLY A 92 -8.72 -1.48 31.65
C GLY A 92 -8.03 -0.56 30.64
N THR A 93 -6.88 0.02 31.00
CA THR A 93 -6.09 0.86 30.07
C THR A 93 -5.53 0.06 28.90
N ALA A 94 -5.12 -1.19 29.12
CA ALA A 94 -4.70 -2.08 28.04
C ALA A 94 -5.87 -2.41 27.10
N GLU A 95 -7.07 -2.70 27.64
CA GLU A 95 -8.30 -2.91 26.86
C GLU A 95 -8.61 -1.70 25.98
N GLU A 96 -8.52 -0.49 26.54
CA GLU A 96 -8.75 0.78 25.83
C GLU A 96 -7.77 0.95 24.66
N ILE A 97 -6.48 0.70 24.87
CA ILE A 97 -5.43 0.78 23.84
C ILE A 97 -5.69 -0.27 22.75
N ASP A 98 -5.88 -1.53 23.11
CA ASP A 98 -6.05 -2.61 22.14
C ASP A 98 -7.33 -2.45 21.33
N ARG A 99 -8.40 -1.94 21.95
CA ARG A 99 -9.65 -1.59 21.28
C ARG A 99 -9.48 -0.43 20.30
N ALA A 100 -8.77 0.63 20.68
CA ALA A 100 -8.50 1.74 19.76
C ALA A 100 -7.66 1.26 18.56
N ARG A 101 -6.66 0.41 18.80
CA ARG A 101 -5.79 -0.15 17.75
C ARG A 101 -6.52 -1.08 16.80
N SER A 102 -7.39 -1.95 17.30
CA SER A 102 -8.19 -2.85 16.44
C SER A 102 -9.11 -2.06 15.49
N LYS A 103 -9.58 -0.89 15.92
CA LYS A 103 -10.34 0.07 15.09
C LYS A 103 -9.47 0.96 14.19
N GLY A 104 -8.16 0.74 14.17
CA GLY A 104 -7.23 1.49 13.32
C GLY A 104 -7.01 2.94 13.76
N LYS A 105 -7.30 3.27 15.02
CA LYS A 105 -7.07 4.62 15.56
C LYS A 105 -5.59 4.83 15.84
N ARG A 106 -5.14 6.08 15.72
CA ARG A 106 -3.77 6.46 16.08
C ARG A 106 -3.63 6.37 17.60
N CYS A 107 -2.60 5.70 18.08
CA CYS A 107 -2.35 5.50 19.50
C CYS A 107 -0.94 5.94 19.85
N MET A 108 -0.79 6.87 20.80
CA MET A 108 0.50 7.27 21.36
C MET A 108 0.60 6.67 22.76
N VAL A 109 1.61 5.84 23.02
CA VAL A 109 1.76 5.17 24.32
C VAL A 109 3.08 5.59 24.98
N TYR A 110 2.99 6.05 26.23
CA TYR A 110 4.10 6.59 27.00
C TYR A 110 4.33 5.79 28.29
N PHE A 111 5.60 5.57 28.62
CA PHE A 111 6.03 4.91 29.86
C PHE A 111 6.94 5.84 30.67
N CYS A 112 6.57 6.11 31.92
CA CYS A 112 7.40 6.83 32.86
C CYS A 112 8.49 5.91 33.42
N GLU A 113 9.76 6.34 33.33
CA GLU A 113 10.93 5.62 33.86
C GLU A 113 11.49 6.28 35.14
N LYS A 114 10.74 7.23 35.71
CA LYS A 114 11.09 7.87 36.98
C LYS A 114 11.21 6.84 38.10
N SER A 115 12.38 6.78 38.74
CA SER A 115 12.63 5.90 39.87
C SER A 115 11.73 6.22 41.07
N GLN A 116 11.18 5.17 41.69
CA GLN A 116 10.36 5.27 42.90
C GLN A 116 10.82 4.25 43.95
N SER A 117 10.86 4.67 45.21
CA SER A 117 11.38 3.88 46.33
C SER A 117 10.48 2.73 46.78
N GLN A 118 9.20 2.75 46.40
CA GLN A 118 8.21 1.73 46.73
C GLN A 118 7.41 1.41 45.47
N ILE A 119 7.82 0.36 44.76
CA ILE A 119 7.12 -0.16 43.58
C ILE A 119 6.52 -1.51 43.96
N ASP A 120 5.27 -1.75 43.58
CA ASP A 120 4.69 -3.08 43.62
C ASP A 120 5.34 -3.90 42.50
N GLN A 121 6.26 -4.79 42.89
CA GLN A 121 7.07 -5.56 41.96
C GLN A 121 6.22 -6.40 41.00
N ILE A 122 5.06 -6.91 41.45
CA ILE A 122 4.19 -7.74 40.62
C ILE A 122 3.52 -6.89 39.54
N GLU A 123 2.97 -5.73 39.90
CA GLU A 123 2.36 -4.81 38.93
C GLU A 123 3.38 -4.26 37.93
N TYR A 124 4.60 -3.98 38.41
CA TYR A 124 5.67 -3.48 37.55
C TYR A 124 6.14 -4.53 36.55
N GLU A 125 6.29 -5.80 36.96
CA GLU A 125 6.61 -6.91 36.06
C GLU A 125 5.52 -7.11 35.00
N ARG A 126 4.24 -7.02 35.38
CA ARG A 126 3.12 -7.06 34.43
C ARG A 126 3.19 -5.92 33.41
N LEU A 127 3.53 -4.72 33.87
CA LEU A 127 3.69 -3.55 33.01
C LEU A 127 4.85 -3.71 32.03
N GLN A 128 6.01 -4.21 32.48
CA GLN A 128 7.15 -4.45 31.60
C GLN A 128 6.81 -5.48 30.53
N LYS A 129 6.11 -6.56 30.89
CA LYS A 129 5.64 -7.56 29.92
C LYS A 129 4.70 -6.93 28.88
N TYR A 130 3.75 -6.11 29.30
CA TYR A 130 2.87 -5.39 28.37
C TYR A 130 3.64 -4.42 27.46
N LYS A 131 4.66 -3.72 27.99
CA LYS A 131 5.56 -2.86 27.21
C LYS A 131 6.28 -3.66 26.11
N GLU A 132 6.80 -4.84 26.43
CA GLU A 132 7.44 -5.75 25.47
C GLU A 132 6.46 -6.26 24.40
N GLU A 133 5.19 -6.52 24.77
CA GLU A 133 4.14 -6.94 23.82
C GLU A 133 3.75 -5.82 22.82
N LEU A 134 3.87 -4.55 23.22
CA LEU A 134 3.58 -3.40 22.35
C LEU A 134 4.70 -3.08 21.35
N GLN A 135 5.97 -3.28 21.72
CA GLN A 135 7.15 -2.89 20.92
C GLN A 135 7.18 -3.47 19.48
N PRO A 136 6.85 -4.75 19.23
CA PRO A 136 6.82 -5.29 17.87
C PRO A 136 5.79 -4.62 16.96
N ASN A 137 4.78 -3.98 17.55
CA ASN A 137 3.57 -3.56 16.86
C ASN A 137 3.41 -2.02 16.79
N GLY A 138 4.42 -1.25 17.24
CA GLY A 138 4.42 0.21 17.20
C GLY A 138 5.57 0.84 17.98
N LEU A 139 5.78 2.14 17.76
CA LEU A 139 6.74 2.94 18.52
C LEU A 139 6.10 3.40 19.83
N ILE A 140 6.71 3.00 20.95
CA ILE A 140 6.39 3.50 22.30
C ILE A 140 7.42 4.57 22.69
N ASN A 141 7.04 5.49 23.58
CA ASN A 141 7.95 6.53 24.06
C ASN A 141 8.16 6.45 25.59
N ASN A 142 9.38 6.73 26.05
CA ASN A 142 9.71 6.74 27.47
C ASN A 142 10.06 8.16 27.92
N TYR A 143 9.80 8.50 29.18
CA TYR A 143 10.18 9.78 29.78
C TYR A 143 10.56 9.63 31.25
N GLU A 144 11.48 10.46 31.73
CA GLU A 144 11.95 10.42 33.13
C GLU A 144 11.44 11.58 33.98
N THR A 145 11.06 12.69 33.33
CA THR A 145 10.59 13.91 34.01
C THR A 145 9.30 14.44 33.39
N LEU A 146 8.51 15.16 34.18
CA LEU A 146 7.29 15.80 33.70
C LEU A 146 7.56 16.88 32.63
N GLU A 147 8.73 17.52 32.66
CA GLU A 147 9.15 18.51 31.67
C GLU A 147 9.43 17.85 30.31
N ASP A 148 10.19 16.75 30.31
CA ASP A 148 10.43 15.94 29.10
C ASP A 148 9.12 15.39 28.51
N PHE A 149 8.22 14.90 29.37
CA PHE A 149 6.89 14.47 28.94
C PHE A 149 6.08 15.60 28.30
N ASN A 150 6.13 16.79 28.88
CA ASN A 150 5.44 17.99 28.39
C ASN A 150 5.83 18.32 26.94
N ASP A 151 7.13 18.38 26.67
CA ASP A 151 7.66 18.72 25.36
C ASP A 151 7.38 17.62 24.33
N LYS A 152 7.58 16.35 24.71
CA LYS A 152 7.29 15.19 23.86
C LYS A 152 5.83 15.14 23.45
N VAL A 153 4.91 15.23 24.40
CA VAL A 153 3.47 15.15 24.12
C VAL A 153 3.04 16.29 23.19
N PHE A 154 3.50 17.52 23.43
CA PHE A 154 3.15 18.64 22.57
C PHE A 154 3.65 18.44 21.14
N GLY A 155 4.90 18.01 20.98
CA GLY A 155 5.50 17.72 19.68
C GLY A 155 4.77 16.60 18.94
N HIS A 156 4.48 15.49 19.61
CA HIS A 156 3.79 14.36 19.00
C HIS A 156 2.32 14.68 18.63
N ILE A 157 1.57 15.36 19.50
CA ILE A 157 0.22 15.86 19.18
C ILE A 157 0.29 16.73 17.92
N THR A 158 1.25 17.66 17.87
CA THR A 158 1.41 18.56 16.72
C THR A 158 1.69 17.77 15.44
N SER A 159 2.64 16.84 15.46
CA SER A 159 2.97 16.01 14.29
C SER A 159 1.75 15.23 13.78
N THR A 160 1.06 14.53 14.68
CA THR A 160 -0.10 13.73 14.32
C THR A 160 -1.26 14.56 13.78
N VAL A 161 -1.51 15.74 14.35
CA VAL A 161 -2.58 16.61 13.86
C VAL A 161 -2.22 17.20 12.50
N LEU A 162 -0.94 17.54 12.26
CA LEU A 162 -0.48 17.99 10.94
C LEU A 162 -0.59 16.89 9.88
N GLU A 163 -0.27 15.65 10.22
CA GLU A 163 -0.49 14.50 9.33
C GLU A 163 -1.98 14.38 8.96
N ILE A 164 -2.88 14.45 9.94
CA ILE A 164 -4.34 14.41 9.71
C ILE A 164 -4.81 15.58 8.84
N PHE A 165 -4.30 16.78 9.10
CA PHE A 165 -4.63 17.97 8.33
C PHE A 165 -4.22 17.82 6.87
N ASN A 166 -2.98 17.35 6.63
CA ASN A 166 -2.46 17.13 5.28
C ASN A 166 -3.24 16.03 4.55
N GLU A 167 -3.54 14.91 5.22
CA GLU A 167 -4.40 13.85 4.66
C GLU A 167 -5.77 14.37 4.23
N ASN A 168 -6.40 15.24 5.03
CA ASN A 168 -7.70 15.82 4.70
C ASN A 168 -7.63 16.81 3.54
N ASN A 169 -6.61 17.67 3.50
CA ASN A 169 -6.43 18.61 2.39
C ASN A 169 -6.15 17.90 1.08
N GLN A 170 -5.38 16.82 1.10
CA GLN A 170 -5.15 15.97 -0.07
C GLN A 170 -6.45 15.34 -0.57
N ARG A 171 -7.29 14.81 0.33
CA ARG A 171 -8.63 14.30 -0.02
C ARG A 171 -9.48 15.37 -0.69
N LEU A 172 -9.58 16.55 -0.09
CA LEU A 172 -10.35 17.66 -0.64
C LEU A 172 -9.81 18.14 -2.00
N ALA A 173 -8.49 18.15 -2.19
CA ALA A 173 -7.88 18.51 -3.48
C ALA A 173 -8.19 17.48 -4.57
N ILE A 174 -8.19 16.18 -4.23
CA ILE A 174 -8.57 15.10 -5.16
C ILE A 174 -10.06 15.20 -5.52
N GLU A 175 -10.93 15.41 -4.52
CA GLU A 175 -12.37 15.60 -4.73
C GLU A 175 -12.68 16.84 -5.57
N ASN A 176 -12.02 17.96 -5.30
CA ASN A 176 -12.20 19.19 -6.08
C ASN A 176 -11.68 19.05 -7.50
N ARG A 177 -10.51 18.41 -7.69
CA ARG A 177 -9.98 18.13 -9.03
C ARG A 177 -10.88 17.16 -9.80
N ALA A 178 -11.48 16.19 -9.12
CA ALA A 178 -12.48 15.31 -9.72
C ALA A 178 -13.73 16.10 -10.17
N LYS A 179 -14.25 17.00 -9.33
CA LYS A 179 -15.39 17.88 -9.66
C LYS A 179 -15.08 18.87 -10.79
N GLU A 180 -13.94 19.55 -10.76
CA GLU A 180 -13.51 20.48 -11.82
C GLU A 180 -13.33 19.75 -13.16
N THR A 181 -12.89 18.50 -13.12
CA THR A 181 -12.78 17.64 -14.30
C THR A 181 -14.15 17.16 -14.79
N GLU A 182 -15.10 16.88 -13.90
CA GLU A 182 -16.50 16.58 -14.24
C GLU A 182 -17.20 17.77 -14.92
N ASP A 183 -17.01 18.97 -14.36
CA ASP A 183 -17.55 20.23 -14.89
C ASP A 183 -16.91 20.60 -16.24
N ALA A 184 -15.59 20.39 -16.41
CA ALA A 184 -14.88 20.68 -17.65
C ALA A 184 -15.22 19.72 -18.81
N ILE A 185 -15.66 18.49 -18.50
CA ILE A 185 -16.01 17.46 -19.49
C ILE A 185 -17.52 17.47 -19.83
N GLY A 186 -18.32 18.31 -19.17
CA GLY A 186 -19.77 18.38 -19.40
C GLY A 186 -20.51 17.12 -18.96
N LEU A 187 -19.90 16.31 -18.08
CA LEU A 187 -20.52 15.14 -17.48
C LEU A 187 -21.32 15.59 -16.24
N ASN A 188 -22.50 16.19 -16.47
CA ASN A 188 -23.55 16.13 -15.46
C ASN A 188 -24.05 14.68 -15.39
N ILE A 189 -23.37 13.86 -14.60
CA ILE A 189 -23.92 12.58 -14.17
C ILE A 189 -25.02 12.90 -13.16
N THR A 190 -26.20 13.25 -13.64
CA THR A 190 -27.42 13.13 -12.85
C THR A 190 -27.69 11.65 -12.67
N GLY A 191 -27.11 11.08 -11.61
CA GLY A 191 -27.23 9.67 -11.24
C GLY A 191 -26.70 9.47 -9.82
N SER A 192 -27.57 9.75 -8.84
CA SER A 192 -27.38 9.51 -7.40
C SER A 192 -26.39 10.42 -6.65
N GLY A 193 -26.49 11.73 -6.88
CA GLY A 193 -26.20 12.72 -5.84
C GLY A 193 -27.32 12.70 -4.80
N GLY A 194 -27.28 11.73 -3.89
CA GLY A 194 -27.93 11.86 -2.59
C GLY A 194 -26.91 12.47 -1.65
N ASP A 195 -27.25 13.57 -1.00
CA ASP A 195 -26.47 14.16 0.08
C ASP A 195 -25.89 13.05 0.97
N VAL A 196 -24.56 12.97 1.05
CA VAL A 196 -23.88 12.09 2.00
C VAL A 196 -24.14 12.66 3.39
N ASN A 197 -25.30 12.33 3.94
CA ASN A 197 -25.62 12.57 5.33
C ASN A 197 -24.88 11.50 6.14
N ILE A 198 -23.63 11.82 6.51
CA ILE A 198 -22.71 10.98 7.29
C ILE A 198 -23.37 10.47 8.61
N LYS A 199 -24.48 11.06 9.05
CA LYS A 199 -25.23 10.63 10.25
C LYS A 199 -26.05 9.34 10.09
N ASN A 200 -26.33 8.85 8.88
CA ASN A 200 -27.10 7.61 8.70
C ASN A 200 -26.24 6.34 8.64
N LEU A 201 -24.91 6.45 8.81
CA LEU A 201 -24.00 5.30 8.93
C LEU A 201 -24.02 4.62 10.31
N LEU A 202 -24.81 5.13 11.25
CA LEU A 202 -25.01 4.54 12.56
C LEU A 202 -26.52 4.34 12.77
N ILE A 203 -26.91 3.08 12.99
CA ILE A 203 -28.25 2.58 13.37
C ILE A 203 -29.14 2.15 12.20
N ASN A 204 -29.03 0.86 11.82
CA ASN A 204 -30.18 -0.04 11.63
C ASN A 204 -29.70 -1.50 11.48
N PRO A 205 -29.91 -2.39 12.48
CA PRO A 205 -29.46 -3.78 12.46
C PRO A 205 -30.43 -4.73 11.73
N SER A 206 -30.94 -4.34 10.57
CA SER A 206 -31.92 -5.15 9.83
C SER A 206 -31.90 -4.93 8.31
N SER A 207 -30.71 -4.98 7.71
CA SER A 207 -30.53 -5.39 6.31
C SER A 207 -29.08 -5.77 6.07
N SER A 208 -28.85 -7.00 5.64
CA SER A 208 -27.56 -7.60 5.29
C SER A 208 -26.98 -7.03 4.00
N SER A 209 -26.40 -5.83 4.07
CA SER A 209 -25.48 -5.32 3.04
C SER A 209 -24.45 -4.43 3.72
N THR A 210 -23.34 -5.01 4.15
CA THR A 210 -22.10 -4.26 4.37
C THR A 210 -21.82 -3.48 3.08
N ASN A 211 -21.73 -2.15 3.15
CA ASN A 211 -21.37 -1.30 2.01
C ASN A 211 -19.90 -1.59 1.62
N LEU A 212 -19.68 -2.67 0.87
CA LEU A 212 -18.40 -3.01 0.27
C LEU A 212 -18.14 -2.03 -0.88
N SER A 213 -17.05 -1.27 -0.78
CA SER A 213 -16.66 -0.26 -1.76
C SER A 213 -15.14 -0.24 -1.93
N PHE A 214 -14.70 0.07 -3.15
CA PHE A 214 -13.30 0.24 -3.51
C PHE A 214 -13.10 1.56 -4.25
N ASN A 215 -13.88 2.60 -3.94
CA ASN A 215 -13.74 3.90 -4.61
C ASN A 215 -12.53 4.67 -4.09
N THR A 216 -12.09 4.38 -2.87
CA THR A 216 -10.86 4.94 -2.29
C THR A 216 -9.97 3.83 -1.72
N LEU A 217 -8.68 4.13 -1.56
CA LEU A 217 -7.72 3.21 -0.94
C LEU A 217 -8.11 2.82 0.49
N LEU A 218 -8.70 3.76 1.25
CA LEU A 218 -9.13 3.51 2.63
C LEU A 218 -10.37 2.61 2.68
N GLU A 219 -11.36 2.87 1.82
CA GLU A 219 -12.52 1.99 1.68
C GLU A 219 -12.10 0.58 1.29
N ALA A 220 -11.22 0.45 0.29
CA ALA A 220 -10.69 -0.84 -0.13
C ALA A 220 -10.01 -1.59 1.02
N LYS A 221 -9.23 -0.90 1.86
CA LYS A 221 -8.60 -1.49 3.03
C LYS A 221 -9.62 -2.06 4.00
N PHE A 222 -10.68 -1.33 4.30
CA PHE A 222 -11.74 -1.78 5.21
C PHE A 222 -12.57 -2.91 4.59
N SER A 223 -12.96 -2.76 3.32
CA SER A 223 -13.73 -3.76 2.57
C SER A 223 -12.99 -5.09 2.47
N VAL A 224 -11.71 -5.11 2.05
CA VAL A 224 -10.92 -6.36 1.98
C VAL A 224 -10.79 -7.00 3.37
N ARG A 225 -10.53 -6.21 4.42
CA ARG A 225 -10.45 -6.78 5.79
C ARG A 225 -11.76 -7.40 6.24
N ALA A 226 -12.89 -6.72 6.00
CA ALA A 226 -14.20 -7.25 6.32
C ALA A 226 -14.50 -8.55 5.54
N LEU A 227 -14.10 -8.61 4.27
CA LEU A 227 -14.23 -9.81 3.45
C LEU A 227 -13.39 -10.97 3.99
N LEU A 228 -12.15 -10.72 4.41
CA LEU A 228 -11.27 -11.76 4.98
C LEU A 228 -11.82 -12.38 6.27
N GLU A 229 -12.62 -11.64 7.03
CA GLU A 229 -13.26 -12.12 8.27
C GLU A 229 -14.67 -12.69 8.02
N SER A 230 -15.25 -12.45 6.84
CA SER A 230 -16.59 -12.88 6.47
C SER A 230 -16.61 -14.34 6.03
N ARG A 231 -17.58 -15.11 6.54
CA ARG A 231 -17.86 -16.48 6.08
C ARG A 231 -18.24 -16.57 4.59
N PHE A 232 -18.68 -15.46 4.01
CA PHE A 232 -19.06 -15.33 2.60
C PHE A 232 -18.05 -14.50 1.81
N GLY A 233 -16.93 -14.09 2.42
CA GLY A 233 -16.00 -13.15 1.83
C GLY A 233 -15.42 -13.56 0.48
N ILE A 234 -15.16 -14.86 0.29
CA ILE A 234 -14.72 -15.40 -1.00
C ILE A 234 -15.79 -15.18 -2.09
N GLN A 235 -17.04 -15.59 -1.81
CA GLN A 235 -18.14 -15.42 -2.76
C GLN A 235 -18.43 -13.95 -3.06
N ASP A 236 -18.47 -13.11 -2.02
CA ASP A 236 -18.70 -11.67 -2.19
C ASP A 236 -17.57 -11.03 -3.03
N MET A 237 -16.34 -11.48 -2.84
CA MET A 237 -15.19 -11.00 -3.61
C MET A 237 -15.22 -11.47 -5.07
N GLU A 238 -15.64 -12.72 -5.32
CA GLU A 238 -15.88 -13.23 -6.67
C GLU A 238 -16.92 -12.38 -7.41
N ASP A 239 -18.04 -12.07 -6.75
CA ASP A 239 -19.09 -11.22 -7.31
C ASP A 239 -18.58 -9.80 -7.61
N ILE A 240 -17.77 -9.22 -6.71
CA ILE A 240 -17.13 -7.92 -6.93
C ILE A 240 -16.15 -7.95 -8.10
N LYS A 241 -15.30 -8.98 -8.16
CA LYS A 241 -14.35 -9.18 -9.27
C LYS A 241 -15.09 -9.16 -10.59
N ASP A 242 -16.17 -9.91 -10.70
CA ASP A 242 -16.95 -10.02 -11.94
C ASP A 242 -17.58 -8.69 -12.34
N GLN A 243 -18.11 -7.92 -11.38
CA GLN A 243 -18.65 -6.59 -11.62
C GLN A 243 -17.58 -5.61 -12.13
N GLU A 244 -16.40 -5.62 -11.50
CA GLU A 244 -15.30 -4.74 -11.86
C GLU A 244 -14.69 -5.10 -13.23
N ILE A 245 -14.56 -6.41 -13.54
CA ILE A 245 -14.16 -6.86 -14.89
C ILE A 245 -15.17 -6.36 -15.93
N ALA A 246 -16.47 -6.55 -15.68
CA ALA A 246 -17.51 -6.11 -16.61
C ALA A 246 -17.52 -4.59 -16.83
N LYS A 247 -17.27 -3.81 -15.77
CA LYS A 247 -17.13 -2.34 -15.83
C LYS A 247 -15.91 -1.92 -16.67
N ILE A 248 -14.76 -2.55 -16.49
CA ILE A 248 -13.56 -2.26 -17.30
C ILE A 248 -13.82 -2.64 -18.76
N GLN A 249 -14.34 -3.85 -19.02
CA GLN A 249 -14.60 -4.34 -20.38
C GLN A 249 -15.65 -3.49 -21.13
N SER A 250 -16.69 -3.04 -20.44
CA SER A 250 -17.70 -2.14 -21.01
C SER A 250 -17.10 -0.76 -21.34
N THR A 251 -16.20 -0.24 -20.50
CA THR A 251 -15.45 0.99 -20.80
C THR A 251 -14.58 0.82 -22.05
N LEU A 252 -13.82 -0.28 -22.14
CA LEU A 252 -12.95 -0.61 -23.28
C LEU A 252 -13.72 -0.81 -24.61
N SER A 253 -15.00 -1.17 -24.51
CA SER A 253 -15.89 -1.42 -25.65
C SER A 253 -16.84 -0.26 -25.93
N SER A 254 -16.71 0.86 -25.20
CA SER A 254 -17.61 2.00 -25.33
C SER A 254 -17.42 2.72 -26.69
N PRO A 255 -18.48 3.39 -27.22
CA PRO A 255 -18.37 4.17 -28.45
C PRO A 255 -17.29 5.26 -28.40
N GLN A 256 -17.15 5.93 -27.25
CA GLN A 256 -16.12 6.94 -27.01
C GLN A 256 -14.72 6.33 -27.11
N MET A 257 -14.49 5.17 -26.49
CA MET A 257 -13.21 4.48 -26.56
C MET A 257 -12.90 4.04 -28.00
N ALA A 258 -13.90 3.55 -28.73
CA ALA A 258 -13.77 3.17 -30.13
C ALA A 258 -13.41 4.38 -31.02
N GLU A 259 -14.00 5.55 -30.77
CA GLU A 259 -13.65 6.79 -31.47
C GLU A 259 -12.18 7.17 -31.24
N LEU A 260 -11.73 7.16 -29.98
CA LEU A 260 -10.33 7.46 -29.63
C LEU A 260 -9.34 6.49 -30.29
N PHE A 261 -9.65 5.20 -30.34
CA PHE A 261 -8.80 4.21 -31.03
C PHE A 261 -8.76 4.39 -32.55
N ASN A 262 -9.75 5.06 -33.15
CA ASN A 262 -9.78 5.38 -34.58
C ASN A 262 -9.03 6.68 -34.91
N GLN A 263 -8.67 7.50 -33.91
CA GLN A 263 -7.90 8.71 -34.11
C GLN A 263 -6.42 8.42 -34.38
N ARG A 264 -5.70 9.43 -34.85
CA ARG A 264 -4.25 9.36 -35.03
C ARG A 264 -3.56 9.24 -33.66
N THR A 265 -2.54 8.39 -33.58
CA THR A 265 -1.75 8.23 -32.36
C THR A 265 -0.92 9.49 -32.10
N THR A 266 -1.36 10.29 -31.13
CA THR A 266 -0.71 11.51 -30.63
C THR A 266 -0.54 11.43 -29.12
N VAL A 267 0.29 12.29 -28.53
CA VAL A 267 0.45 12.34 -27.06
C VAL A 267 -0.89 12.59 -26.38
N GLU A 268 -1.69 13.53 -26.89
CA GLU A 268 -3.01 13.87 -26.34
C GLU A 268 -3.97 12.67 -26.41
N THR A 269 -4.04 12.00 -27.56
CA THR A 269 -4.92 10.84 -27.74
C THR A 269 -4.49 9.67 -26.84
N ILE A 270 -3.21 9.31 -26.80
CA ILE A 270 -2.73 8.18 -25.99
C ILE A 270 -2.85 8.48 -24.49
N SER A 271 -2.53 9.69 -24.06
CA SER A 271 -2.71 10.12 -22.66
C SER A 271 -4.19 10.10 -22.26
N THR A 272 -5.10 10.52 -23.14
CA THR A 272 -6.55 10.42 -22.90
C THR A 272 -7.00 8.96 -22.76
N ILE A 273 -6.56 8.09 -23.68
CA ILE A 273 -6.89 6.65 -23.65
C ILE A 273 -6.42 6.02 -22.34
N THR A 274 -5.17 6.25 -21.95
CA THR A 274 -4.58 5.69 -20.72
C THR A 274 -5.26 6.22 -19.47
N THR A 275 -5.57 7.52 -19.41
CA THR A 275 -6.32 8.12 -18.29
C THR A 275 -7.70 7.49 -18.11
N ILE A 276 -8.43 7.24 -19.20
CA ILE A 276 -9.74 6.56 -19.15
C ILE A 276 -9.59 5.14 -18.60
N MET A 277 -8.59 4.39 -19.08
CA MET A 277 -8.31 3.03 -18.61
C MET A 277 -7.91 3.02 -17.12
N GLU A 278 -7.05 3.93 -16.69
CA GLU A 278 -6.61 4.05 -15.30
C GLU A 278 -7.78 4.36 -14.37
N LYS A 279 -8.63 5.33 -14.74
CA LYS A 279 -9.83 5.67 -13.96
C LYS A 279 -10.78 4.49 -13.85
N ALA A 280 -11.02 3.77 -14.95
CA ALA A 280 -11.88 2.59 -14.94
C ALA A 280 -11.32 1.45 -14.07
N THR A 281 -9.99 1.36 -13.96
CA THR A 281 -9.28 0.27 -13.25
C THR A 281 -8.97 0.63 -11.79
N THR A 282 -9.16 1.87 -11.36
CA THR A 282 -8.74 2.38 -10.04
C THR A 282 -9.27 1.55 -8.86
N SER A 283 -10.55 1.17 -8.91
CA SER A 283 -11.16 0.36 -7.85
C SER A 283 -10.56 -1.04 -7.76
N SER A 284 -10.32 -1.67 -8.91
CA SER A 284 -9.60 -2.94 -9.00
C SER A 284 -8.14 -2.83 -8.53
N ILE A 285 -7.44 -1.72 -8.83
CA ILE A 285 -6.08 -1.43 -8.32
C ILE A 285 -6.09 -1.43 -6.79
N TYR A 286 -7.03 -0.72 -6.17
CA TYR A 286 -7.13 -0.68 -4.72
C TYR A 286 -7.46 -2.05 -4.13
N ALA A 287 -8.40 -2.79 -4.72
CA ALA A 287 -8.77 -4.13 -4.27
C ALA A 287 -7.56 -5.08 -4.28
N LEU A 288 -6.88 -5.24 -5.43
CA LEU A 288 -5.74 -6.15 -5.54
C LEU A 288 -4.55 -5.74 -4.69
N ALA A 289 -4.27 -4.43 -4.55
CA ALA A 289 -3.23 -3.95 -3.66
C ALA A 289 -3.52 -4.33 -2.19
N MET A 290 -4.79 -4.24 -1.76
CA MET A 290 -5.19 -4.63 -0.41
C MET A 290 -5.22 -6.15 -0.21
N ILE A 291 -5.62 -6.93 -1.22
CA ILE A 291 -5.52 -8.40 -1.20
C ILE A 291 -4.04 -8.81 -1.06
N GLY A 292 -3.17 -8.31 -1.94
CA GLY A 292 -1.73 -8.59 -1.90
C GLY A 292 -1.07 -8.18 -0.58
N ARG A 293 -1.65 -7.22 0.14
CA ARG A 293 -1.18 -6.81 1.47
C ARG A 293 -1.75 -7.67 2.61
N TYR A 294 -3.04 -7.97 2.60
CA TYR A 294 -3.75 -8.50 3.78
C TYR A 294 -4.24 -9.94 3.65
N ALA A 295 -4.59 -10.42 2.46
CA ALA A 295 -5.11 -11.78 2.26
C ALA A 295 -4.04 -12.86 2.47
N ASP A 296 -4.46 -14.06 2.88
CA ASP A 296 -3.55 -15.19 3.05
C ASP A 296 -3.11 -15.75 1.69
N ASP A 297 -1.81 -15.68 1.40
CA ASP A 297 -1.23 -16.19 0.16
C ASP A 297 -1.02 -17.72 0.17
N GLY A 298 -1.46 -18.40 1.24
CA GLY A 298 -1.66 -19.85 1.27
C GLY A 298 -3.07 -20.30 0.86
N SER A 299 -4.04 -19.39 0.73
CA SER A 299 -5.42 -19.72 0.39
C SER A 299 -5.60 -19.93 -1.11
N PRO A 300 -6.02 -21.13 -1.56
CA PRO A 300 -6.28 -21.39 -2.98
C PRO A 300 -7.34 -20.46 -3.58
N ASP A 301 -8.38 -20.12 -2.80
CA ASP A 301 -9.47 -19.25 -3.26
C ASP A 301 -8.97 -17.82 -3.55
N TRP A 302 -8.18 -17.24 -2.65
CA TRP A 302 -7.62 -15.91 -2.86
C TRP A 302 -6.58 -15.87 -3.98
N LEU A 303 -5.79 -16.94 -4.13
CA LEU A 303 -4.88 -17.12 -5.26
C LEU A 303 -5.68 -17.15 -6.57
N ASP A 304 -6.76 -17.93 -6.62
CA ASP A 304 -7.61 -18.04 -7.81
C ASP A 304 -8.28 -16.71 -8.17
N ILE A 305 -8.84 -16.00 -7.18
CA ILE A 305 -9.46 -14.68 -7.38
C ILE A 305 -8.50 -13.72 -8.07
N VAL A 306 -7.28 -13.53 -7.55
CA VAL A 306 -6.34 -12.55 -8.14
C VAL A 306 -5.83 -13.00 -9.51
N GLY A 307 -5.64 -14.31 -9.67
CA GLY A 307 -5.19 -14.91 -10.91
C GLY A 307 -6.22 -14.75 -12.03
N ASP A 308 -7.48 -15.16 -11.78
CA ASP A 308 -8.59 -15.05 -12.73
C ASP A 308 -8.86 -13.60 -13.12
N TRP A 309 -8.78 -12.68 -12.15
CA TRP A 309 -9.03 -11.27 -12.39
C TRP A 309 -8.04 -10.68 -13.40
N ILE A 310 -6.75 -10.96 -13.23
CA ILE A 310 -5.71 -10.49 -14.14
C ILE A 310 -5.81 -11.24 -15.48
N GLU A 311 -6.04 -12.55 -15.47
CA GLU A 311 -6.14 -13.39 -16.67
C GLU A 311 -7.28 -12.94 -17.61
N ARG A 312 -8.47 -12.70 -17.07
CA ARG A 312 -9.65 -12.28 -17.86
C ARG A 312 -9.51 -10.88 -18.47
N LEU A 313 -8.74 -10.00 -17.83
CA LEU A 313 -8.39 -8.69 -18.40
C LEU A 313 -7.18 -8.75 -19.35
N SER A 314 -6.50 -9.90 -19.42
CA SER A 314 -5.35 -10.14 -20.32
C SER A 314 -5.73 -10.82 -21.63
N THR A 315 -6.91 -11.45 -21.69
CA THR A 315 -7.35 -12.25 -22.84
C THR A 315 -7.83 -11.36 -23.99
N GLU A 316 -7.41 -11.66 -25.22
CA GLU A 316 -7.80 -10.88 -26.40
C GLU A 316 -9.13 -11.33 -26.99
N THR A 317 -9.95 -10.36 -27.41
CA THR A 317 -10.98 -10.61 -28.43
C THR A 317 -10.35 -10.52 -29.82
N PRO A 318 -10.53 -11.51 -30.72
CA PRO A 318 -9.97 -11.47 -32.07
C PRO A 318 -10.38 -10.19 -32.81
N MET A 319 -9.41 -9.42 -33.27
CA MET A 319 -9.68 -8.14 -33.93
C MET A 319 -9.70 -8.33 -35.46
N THR A 320 -10.80 -7.92 -36.09
CA THR A 320 -11.04 -8.10 -37.53
C THR A 320 -10.46 -6.98 -38.40
N ASP A 321 -10.16 -5.80 -37.84
CA ASP A 321 -9.62 -4.65 -38.59
C ASP A 321 -8.09 -4.50 -38.41
N LEU A 322 -7.37 -4.64 -39.53
CA LEU A 322 -5.92 -4.49 -39.62
C LEU A 322 -5.43 -3.07 -39.31
N ARG A 323 -6.27 -2.04 -39.45
CA ARG A 323 -5.90 -0.63 -39.17
C ARG A 323 -5.76 -0.32 -37.68
N MET A 324 -6.40 -1.09 -36.82
CA MET A 324 -6.42 -0.86 -35.37
C MET A 324 -5.42 -1.73 -34.60
N ARG A 325 -4.51 -2.45 -35.26
CA ARG A 325 -3.62 -3.46 -34.63
C ARG A 325 -2.87 -2.98 -33.38
N TRP A 326 -2.53 -1.69 -33.30
CA TRP A 326 -1.84 -1.11 -32.13
C TRP A 326 -2.74 -1.01 -30.88
N ALA A 327 -4.07 -0.95 -31.05
CA ALA A 327 -5.03 -0.82 -29.96
C ALA A 327 -5.28 -2.16 -29.24
N SER A 328 -5.14 -3.30 -29.93
CA SER A 328 -5.38 -4.63 -29.34
C SER A 328 -4.49 -4.90 -28.12
N PRO A 329 -3.16 -4.70 -28.21
CA PRO A 329 -2.30 -4.89 -27.05
C PRO A 329 -2.57 -3.87 -25.94
N LEU A 330 -2.90 -2.62 -26.29
CA LEU A 330 -3.16 -1.55 -25.33
C LEU A 330 -4.40 -1.83 -24.45
N LYS A 331 -5.38 -2.60 -24.95
CA LYS A 331 -6.55 -3.03 -24.15
C LYS A 331 -6.19 -3.92 -22.96
N ARG A 332 -4.97 -4.48 -22.90
CA ARG A 332 -4.44 -5.22 -21.75
C ARG A 332 -3.83 -4.31 -20.68
N TYR A 333 -3.79 -3.00 -20.90
CA TYR A 333 -3.23 -2.04 -19.94
C TYR A 333 -3.88 -2.11 -18.54
N PRO A 334 -5.21 -2.30 -18.39
CA PRO A 334 -5.81 -2.58 -17.09
C PRO A 334 -5.17 -3.77 -16.37
N ALA A 335 -4.96 -4.90 -17.05
CA ALA A 335 -4.32 -6.07 -16.45
C ALA A 335 -2.86 -5.80 -16.06
N LEU A 336 -2.14 -4.97 -16.81
CA LEU A 336 -0.78 -4.52 -16.44
C LEU A 336 -0.79 -3.70 -15.15
N LEU A 337 -1.74 -2.76 -15.01
CA LEU A 337 -1.90 -1.95 -13.80
C LEU A 337 -2.19 -2.84 -12.59
N LEU A 338 -3.05 -3.85 -12.76
CA LEU A 338 -3.36 -4.83 -11.72
C LEU A 338 -2.15 -5.68 -11.33
N LEU A 339 -1.39 -6.17 -12.30
CA LEU A 339 -0.15 -6.93 -12.06
C LEU A 339 0.87 -6.11 -11.26
N TYR A 340 1.11 -4.85 -11.62
CA TYR A 340 2.04 -3.98 -10.88
C TYR A 340 1.53 -3.65 -9.48
N SER A 341 0.24 -3.35 -9.33
CA SER A 341 -0.37 -2.99 -8.04
C SER A 341 -0.35 -4.15 -7.04
N LEU A 342 -0.75 -5.34 -7.51
CA LEU A 342 -0.65 -6.59 -6.75
C LEU A 342 0.81 -6.90 -6.45
N GLY A 343 1.68 -6.87 -7.45
CA GLY A 343 3.07 -7.29 -7.32
C GLY A 343 3.88 -6.46 -6.35
N ILE A 344 3.79 -5.13 -6.42
CA ILE A 344 4.47 -4.24 -5.47
C ILE A 344 3.94 -4.49 -4.05
N SER A 345 2.61 -4.60 -3.89
CA SER A 345 1.99 -4.83 -2.58
C SER A 345 2.37 -6.17 -1.96
N SER A 346 2.31 -7.24 -2.76
CA SER A 346 2.61 -8.61 -2.34
C SER A 346 4.08 -8.82 -2.01
N VAL A 347 4.99 -8.28 -2.83
CA VAL A 347 6.45 -8.36 -2.57
C VAL A 347 6.81 -7.63 -1.28
N ARG A 348 6.20 -6.47 -1.02
CA ARG A 348 6.38 -5.71 0.23
C ARG A 348 5.84 -6.43 1.45
N ALA A 349 4.77 -7.20 1.30
CA ALA A 349 4.16 -7.98 2.36
C ALA A 349 4.81 -9.37 2.54
N GLY A 350 5.79 -9.75 1.71
CA GLY A 350 6.40 -11.09 1.71
C GLY A 350 5.45 -12.20 1.22
N LYS A 351 4.39 -11.84 0.49
CA LYS A 351 3.29 -12.72 0.02
C LYS A 351 3.48 -13.17 -1.43
N ILE A 352 4.52 -13.96 -1.65
CA ILE A 352 5.04 -14.25 -2.99
C ILE A 352 4.15 -15.23 -3.77
N ASN A 353 3.32 -16.04 -3.11
CA ASN A 353 2.50 -17.02 -3.80
C ASN A 353 1.47 -16.38 -4.75
N PHE A 354 0.98 -15.17 -4.45
CA PHE A 354 0.14 -14.42 -5.39
C PHE A 354 0.84 -14.17 -6.72
N LEU A 355 2.13 -13.85 -6.70
CA LEU A 355 2.91 -13.70 -7.93
C LEU A 355 3.15 -15.05 -8.61
N LYS A 356 3.46 -16.10 -7.82
CA LYS A 356 3.64 -17.45 -8.37
C LYS A 356 2.39 -17.91 -9.12
N GLU A 357 1.22 -17.70 -8.54
CA GLU A 357 -0.08 -18.00 -9.15
C GLU A 357 -0.27 -17.24 -10.46
N VAL A 358 -0.19 -15.90 -10.43
CA VAL A 358 -0.40 -15.07 -11.63
C VAL A 358 0.60 -15.42 -12.73
N PHE A 359 1.87 -15.66 -12.41
CA PHE A 359 2.87 -16.01 -13.41
C PHE A 359 2.74 -17.46 -13.90
N SER A 360 2.08 -18.36 -13.18
CA SER A 360 1.79 -19.72 -13.66
C SER A 360 0.71 -19.78 -14.73
N ARG A 361 -0.16 -18.76 -14.77
CA ARG A 361 -1.30 -18.69 -15.69
C ARG A 361 -0.91 -18.38 -17.12
N LYS A 362 -1.81 -18.79 -18.01
CA LYS A 362 -1.74 -18.51 -19.44
C LYS A 362 -3.04 -17.86 -19.88
N ALA A 363 -2.96 -16.95 -20.84
CA ALA A 363 -4.13 -16.43 -21.51
C ALA A 363 -4.04 -16.69 -23.02
N PHE A 364 -5.22 -16.79 -23.62
CA PHE A 364 -5.38 -17.08 -25.03
C PHE A 364 -5.20 -15.82 -25.88
N SER A 365 -4.38 -15.91 -26.93
CA SER A 365 -4.28 -14.87 -27.97
C SER A 365 -4.24 -15.50 -29.35
N SER A 366 -5.26 -15.19 -30.16
CA SER A 366 -5.42 -15.45 -31.61
C SER A 366 -5.32 -16.89 -32.12
N GLU A 367 -4.58 -17.80 -31.48
CA GLU A 367 -4.38 -19.22 -31.85
C GLU A 367 -3.53 -20.01 -30.84
N TYR A 368 -2.85 -19.34 -29.88
CA TYR A 368 -1.93 -19.96 -28.94
C TYR A 368 -2.14 -19.45 -27.51
N ASP A 369 -1.80 -20.31 -26.54
CA ASP A 369 -1.71 -19.93 -25.13
C ASP A 369 -0.35 -19.30 -24.84
N PHE A 370 -0.37 -18.11 -24.25
CA PHE A 370 0.84 -17.42 -23.80
C PHE A 370 0.82 -17.25 -22.30
N PHE A 371 1.99 -17.37 -21.66
CA PHE A 371 2.13 -16.98 -20.27
C PHE A 371 1.71 -15.53 -20.07
N LEU A 372 1.06 -15.22 -18.96
CA LEU A 372 0.67 -13.84 -18.65
C LEU A 372 1.89 -12.90 -18.62
N SER A 373 3.06 -13.38 -18.17
CA SER A 373 4.32 -12.62 -18.22
C SER A 373 4.68 -12.12 -19.63
N GLN A 374 4.36 -12.90 -20.66
CA GLN A 374 4.61 -12.55 -22.05
C GLN A 374 3.60 -11.52 -22.58
N LEU A 375 2.35 -11.58 -22.11
CA LEU A 375 1.28 -10.70 -22.57
C LEU A 375 1.24 -9.36 -21.82
N LEU A 376 1.73 -9.36 -20.58
CA LEU A 376 1.68 -8.23 -19.65
C LEU A 376 3.05 -7.62 -19.37
N ASN A 377 4.02 -7.72 -20.29
CA ASN A 377 5.20 -6.86 -20.18
C ASN A 377 4.91 -5.49 -20.82
N PRO A 378 5.51 -4.40 -20.30
CA PRO A 378 5.27 -3.06 -20.83
C PRO A 378 5.49 -2.92 -22.34
N ILE A 379 6.51 -3.58 -22.90
CA ILE A 379 6.82 -3.53 -24.35
C ILE A 379 5.78 -4.26 -25.19
N SER A 380 5.16 -5.33 -24.68
CA SER A 380 4.12 -6.06 -25.41
C SER A 380 2.79 -5.32 -25.47
N ILE A 381 2.53 -4.43 -24.51
CA ILE A 381 1.29 -3.63 -24.44
C ILE A 381 1.48 -2.29 -25.15
N PHE A 382 2.58 -1.61 -24.85
CA PHE A 382 2.95 -0.34 -25.45
C PHE A 382 4.10 -0.58 -26.44
N SER A 383 3.75 -0.68 -27.73
CA SER A 383 4.79 -0.68 -28.76
C SER A 383 5.72 0.52 -28.60
N HIS A 384 6.99 0.37 -29.00
CA HIS A 384 8.05 1.36 -28.74
C HIS A 384 7.63 2.82 -29.05
N ASN A 385 6.87 3.03 -30.12
CA ASN A 385 6.42 4.37 -30.52
C ASN A 385 5.28 4.89 -29.64
N ILE A 386 4.38 4.03 -29.17
CA ILE A 386 3.24 4.41 -28.32
C ILE A 386 3.72 4.71 -26.90
N GLY A 387 4.63 3.89 -26.35
CA GLY A 387 5.16 4.10 -25.00
C GLY A 387 5.86 5.45 -24.84
N LYS A 388 6.54 5.95 -25.88
CA LYS A 388 7.20 7.27 -25.87
C LYS A 388 6.26 8.47 -25.85
N ILE A 389 5.00 8.27 -26.22
CA ILE A 389 3.99 9.34 -26.28
C ILE A 389 2.87 9.12 -25.25
N ILE A 390 3.13 8.31 -24.22
CA ILE A 390 2.16 8.04 -23.16
C ILE A 390 1.81 9.31 -22.38
N GLU A 391 2.82 10.16 -22.16
CA GLU A 391 2.71 11.47 -21.53
C GLU A 391 3.65 12.48 -22.22
N PRO A 392 3.37 13.79 -22.10
CA PRO A 392 4.26 14.83 -22.60
C PRO A 392 5.66 14.76 -21.96
N GLY A 393 6.72 14.75 -22.77
CA GLY A 393 8.12 14.75 -22.31
C GLY A 393 8.72 13.36 -22.12
N PHE A 394 7.92 12.29 -22.25
CA PHE A 394 8.36 10.91 -22.06
C PHE A 394 9.16 10.37 -23.25
N GLU A 395 9.22 11.09 -24.37
CA GLU A 395 9.99 10.68 -25.55
C GLU A 395 11.51 10.62 -25.31
N ARG A 396 11.98 11.27 -24.23
CA ARG A 396 13.39 11.34 -23.82
C ARG A 396 13.78 10.30 -22.78
N LEU A 397 12.80 9.62 -22.18
CA LEU A 397 13.04 8.63 -21.14
C LEU A 397 13.49 7.29 -21.74
N TYR A 398 14.33 6.56 -21.00
CA TYR A 398 14.79 5.23 -21.41
C TYR A 398 13.66 4.20 -21.36
N THR A 399 12.83 4.25 -20.33
CA THR A 399 11.72 3.30 -20.09
C THR A 399 10.42 4.04 -19.76
N PRO A 400 9.84 4.79 -20.72
CA PRO A 400 8.74 5.71 -20.44
C PRO A 400 7.51 5.04 -19.81
N VAL A 401 7.22 3.80 -20.20
CA VAL A 401 6.07 3.06 -19.66
C VAL A 401 6.31 2.65 -18.19
N SER A 402 7.53 2.25 -17.82
CA SER A 402 7.87 1.98 -16.41
C SER A 402 7.76 3.23 -15.56
N GLU A 403 8.24 4.37 -16.04
CA GLU A 403 8.14 5.65 -15.32
C GLU A 403 6.68 6.05 -15.11
N HIS A 404 5.85 5.85 -16.14
CA HIS A 404 4.41 6.08 -16.05
C HIS A 404 3.74 5.19 -15.01
N LEU A 405 3.98 3.88 -15.08
CA LEU A 405 3.47 2.91 -14.10
C LEU A 405 3.92 3.23 -12.68
N ALA A 406 5.18 3.64 -12.50
CA ALA A 406 5.73 4.04 -11.22
C ALA A 406 4.97 5.24 -10.67
N SER A 407 4.72 6.27 -11.48
CA SER A 407 3.93 7.45 -11.11
C SER A 407 2.49 7.10 -10.73
N VAL A 408 1.79 6.33 -11.57
CA VAL A 408 0.39 5.94 -11.32
C VAL A 408 0.26 5.16 -10.01
N ALA A 409 1.06 4.10 -9.83
CA ALA A 409 0.99 3.30 -8.61
C ALA A 409 1.45 4.09 -7.36
N LYS A 410 2.42 4.99 -7.48
CA LYS A 410 2.83 5.89 -6.40
C LYS A 410 1.67 6.76 -5.93
N ASN A 411 1.04 7.45 -6.87
CA ASN A 411 -0.03 8.41 -6.59
C ASN A 411 -1.28 7.72 -6.03
N LEU A 412 -1.61 6.52 -6.50
CA LEU A 412 -2.79 5.79 -6.06
C LEU A 412 -2.58 5.05 -4.72
N LEU A 413 -1.41 4.43 -4.50
CA LEU A 413 -1.22 3.45 -3.42
C LEU A 413 -0.26 3.91 -2.32
N TYR A 414 0.66 4.83 -2.62
CA TYR A 414 1.80 5.17 -1.77
C TYR A 414 2.08 6.67 -1.70
N LEU A 415 1.04 7.51 -1.83
CA LEU A 415 1.14 8.96 -1.94
C LEU A 415 1.99 9.61 -0.83
N SER A 416 1.89 9.09 0.40
CA SER A 416 2.59 9.61 1.58
C SER A 416 4.01 9.07 1.79
N GLU A 417 4.46 8.08 1.01
CA GLU A 417 5.82 7.54 1.16
C GLU A 417 6.86 8.49 0.54
N GLU A 418 8.13 8.38 0.92
CA GLU A 418 9.20 9.00 0.14
C GLU A 418 9.32 8.32 -1.24
N GLU A 419 9.71 9.09 -2.25
CA GLU A 419 9.86 8.59 -3.62
C GLU A 419 10.93 7.50 -3.71
N ASP A 420 12.15 7.76 -3.23
CA ASP A 420 13.26 6.79 -3.23
C ASP A 420 12.92 5.46 -2.53
N TYR A 421 12.14 5.52 -1.45
CA TYR A 421 11.73 4.31 -0.73
C TYR A 421 10.69 3.50 -1.52
N TYR A 422 9.76 4.18 -2.18
CA TYR A 422 8.80 3.52 -3.06
C TYR A 422 9.48 2.90 -4.28
N LEU A 423 10.39 3.64 -4.94
CA LEU A 423 11.07 3.19 -6.16
C LEU A 423 11.93 1.95 -5.92
N GLN A 424 12.51 1.78 -4.73
CA GLN A 424 13.18 0.53 -4.33
C GLN A 424 12.30 -0.72 -4.53
N TRP A 425 11.04 -0.65 -4.09
CA TRP A 425 10.11 -1.77 -4.18
C TRP A 425 9.51 -1.92 -5.57
N PHE A 426 9.26 -0.81 -6.26
CA PHE A 426 8.84 -0.82 -7.66
C PHE A 426 9.88 -1.54 -8.53
N ASP A 427 11.13 -1.09 -8.47
CA ASP A 427 12.22 -1.65 -9.28
C ASP A 427 12.54 -3.09 -8.88
N PHE A 428 12.37 -3.44 -7.61
CA PHE A 428 12.54 -4.83 -7.18
C PHE A 428 11.47 -5.76 -7.73
N PHE A 429 10.20 -5.34 -7.70
CA PHE A 429 9.13 -6.09 -8.36
C PHE A 429 9.39 -6.21 -9.87
N GLU A 430 9.78 -5.12 -10.54
CA GLU A 430 10.03 -5.13 -11.99
C GLU A 430 11.22 -6.04 -12.37
N LEU A 431 12.27 -6.09 -11.53
CA LEU A 431 13.36 -7.05 -11.67
C LEU A 431 12.86 -8.49 -11.55
N LEU A 432 12.05 -8.80 -10.52
CA LEU A 432 11.49 -10.15 -10.32
C LEU A 432 10.63 -10.56 -11.53
N PHE A 433 9.80 -9.65 -12.04
CA PHE A 433 9.01 -9.87 -13.24
C PHE A 433 9.92 -10.18 -14.44
N SER A 434 10.97 -9.37 -14.65
CA SER A 434 11.90 -9.58 -15.76
C SER A 434 12.66 -10.92 -15.69
N LEU A 435 13.11 -11.30 -14.49
CA LEU A 435 13.73 -12.60 -14.25
C LEU A 435 12.74 -13.74 -14.51
N LYS A 436 11.50 -13.63 -14.03
CA LYS A 436 10.49 -14.69 -14.25
C LYS A 436 10.16 -14.85 -15.73
N MET A 437 10.07 -13.76 -16.47
CA MET A 437 9.88 -13.80 -17.93
C MET A 437 11.08 -14.48 -18.63
N THR A 438 12.30 -14.18 -18.17
CA THR A 438 13.52 -14.83 -18.67
C THR A 438 13.49 -16.33 -18.42
N GLN A 439 13.04 -16.77 -17.24
CA GLN A 439 12.89 -18.18 -16.90
C GLN A 439 11.85 -18.87 -17.81
N GLN A 440 10.67 -18.26 -18.00
CA GLN A 440 9.54 -18.91 -18.68
C GLN A 440 9.68 -18.98 -20.20
N ILE A 441 10.23 -17.93 -20.82
CA ILE A 441 10.22 -17.79 -22.28
C ILE A 441 11.58 -17.39 -22.87
N SER A 442 12.65 -17.38 -22.08
CA SER A 442 14.02 -17.02 -22.50
C SER A 442 14.19 -15.60 -23.08
N LYS A 443 13.15 -14.76 -23.00
CA LYS A 443 13.18 -13.34 -23.35
C LYS A 443 13.22 -12.50 -22.09
N THR A 444 13.90 -11.36 -22.16
CA THR A 444 14.07 -10.45 -21.03
C THR A 444 13.50 -9.08 -21.38
N TYR A 445 12.77 -8.51 -20.43
CA TYR A 445 12.24 -7.16 -20.50
C TYR A 445 13.07 -6.24 -19.59
N PHE A 446 13.60 -5.14 -20.10
CA PHE A 446 14.38 -4.20 -19.30
C PHE A 446 13.55 -2.97 -18.98
N GLY A 447 13.20 -2.81 -17.70
CA GLY A 447 12.41 -1.71 -17.18
C GLY A 447 13.23 -0.61 -16.50
N SER A 448 12.60 0.23 -15.68
CA SER A 448 13.27 1.36 -15.01
C SER A 448 14.42 0.93 -14.12
N PHE A 449 14.32 -0.26 -13.52
CA PHE A 449 15.41 -0.83 -12.72
C PHE A 449 16.73 -0.94 -13.50
N SER A 450 16.68 -1.11 -14.83
CA SER A 450 17.89 -1.32 -15.65
C SER A 450 18.79 -0.08 -15.76
N TRP A 451 18.25 1.12 -15.57
CA TRP A 451 19.00 2.38 -15.67
C TRP A 451 18.95 3.22 -14.39
N ARG A 452 17.90 3.11 -13.57
CA ARG A 452 17.80 3.85 -12.30
C ARG A 452 18.85 3.40 -11.27
N LEU A 453 19.30 2.14 -11.35
CA LEU A 453 20.36 1.59 -10.50
C LEU A 453 21.72 2.28 -10.66
N GLU A 454 21.94 3.00 -11.76
CA GLU A 454 23.15 3.80 -11.97
C GLU A 454 23.08 5.13 -11.23
N ASN A 455 21.91 5.76 -11.23
CA ASN A 455 21.72 7.11 -10.73
C ASN A 455 21.33 7.14 -9.24
N ASP A 456 20.81 6.04 -8.69
CA ASP A 456 20.42 5.93 -7.28
C ASP A 456 21.14 4.80 -6.52
N SER A 457 22.13 5.21 -5.72
CA SER A 457 22.89 4.31 -4.85
C SER A 457 22.05 3.63 -3.75
N ARG A 458 20.90 4.17 -3.35
CA ARG A 458 20.00 3.55 -2.36
C ARG A 458 19.24 2.39 -2.98
N THR A 459 18.59 2.63 -4.12
CA THR A 459 17.93 1.57 -4.91
C THR A 459 18.92 0.47 -5.29
N GLN A 460 20.15 0.83 -5.66
CA GLN A 460 21.21 -0.15 -5.91
C GLN A 460 21.48 -1.07 -4.73
N ARG A 461 21.79 -0.50 -3.56
CA ARG A 461 22.09 -1.28 -2.35
C ARG A 461 20.91 -2.17 -1.97
N PHE A 462 19.69 -1.67 -2.12
CA PHE A 462 18.48 -2.44 -1.84
C PHE A 462 18.37 -3.67 -2.74
N ILE A 463 18.45 -3.49 -4.07
CA ILE A 463 18.37 -4.60 -5.04
C ILE A 463 19.50 -5.61 -4.82
N PHE A 464 20.74 -5.13 -4.63
CA PHE A 464 21.89 -5.99 -4.40
C PHE A 464 21.68 -6.85 -3.15
N LYS A 465 21.21 -6.23 -2.06
CA LYS A 465 20.89 -6.96 -0.84
C LYS A 465 19.82 -8.02 -1.09
N ARG A 466 18.71 -7.67 -1.75
CA ARG A 466 17.61 -8.62 -1.98
C ARG A 466 18.02 -9.81 -2.85
N ILE A 467 18.79 -9.61 -3.92
CA ILE A 467 19.31 -10.73 -4.74
C ILE A 467 20.21 -11.65 -3.89
N GLN A 468 21.09 -11.07 -3.07
CA GLN A 468 21.97 -11.84 -2.19
C GLN A 468 21.17 -12.61 -1.14
N ASP A 469 20.15 -11.99 -0.54
CA ASP A 469 19.26 -12.64 0.44
C ASP A 469 18.53 -13.85 -0.20
N ILE A 470 18.10 -13.76 -1.46
CA ILE A 470 17.52 -14.89 -2.21
C ILE A 470 18.57 -15.99 -2.42
N ALA A 471 19.78 -15.62 -2.85
CA ALA A 471 20.86 -16.55 -3.18
C ALA A 471 21.29 -17.46 -2.03
N ILE A 472 21.23 -16.95 -0.79
CA ILE A 472 21.56 -17.71 0.42
C ILE A 472 20.32 -18.15 1.21
N SER A 473 19.13 -18.03 0.60
CA SER A 473 17.85 -18.38 1.23
C SER A 473 17.66 -17.75 2.62
N HIS A 474 18.11 -16.51 2.78
CA HIS A 474 18.16 -15.85 4.09
C HIS A 474 16.79 -15.35 4.54
N GLY A 475 16.30 -15.93 5.63
CA GLY A 475 15.00 -15.60 6.22
C GLY A 475 13.82 -16.08 5.37
N LYS A 476 12.60 -15.90 5.90
CA LYS A 476 11.36 -16.37 5.26
C LYS A 476 11.14 -15.78 3.86
N ASP A 477 11.58 -14.55 3.64
CA ASP A 477 11.49 -13.88 2.34
C ASP A 477 12.40 -14.53 1.28
N GLY A 478 13.63 -14.87 1.66
CA GLY A 478 14.61 -15.48 0.75
C GLY A 478 14.15 -16.86 0.28
N GLU A 479 13.67 -17.70 1.20
CA GLU A 479 13.10 -19.02 0.90
C GLU A 479 11.92 -18.93 -0.08
N ARG A 480 10.95 -18.06 0.20
CA ARG A 480 9.75 -17.88 -0.65
C ARG A 480 10.09 -17.36 -2.05
N LEU A 481 11.03 -16.43 -2.14
CA LEU A 481 11.49 -15.91 -3.43
C LEU A 481 12.32 -16.94 -4.20
N LEU A 482 13.05 -17.82 -3.52
CA LEU A 482 13.75 -18.92 -4.17
C LEU A 482 12.76 -19.95 -4.74
N ASP A 483 11.70 -20.28 -3.98
CA ASP A 483 10.60 -21.13 -4.44
C ASP A 483 9.83 -20.52 -5.62
N PHE A 484 9.70 -19.18 -5.67
CA PHE A 484 9.13 -18.48 -6.83
C PHE A 484 9.91 -18.75 -8.13
N PHE A 485 11.22 -19.01 -8.04
CA PHE A 485 12.08 -19.39 -9.17
C PHE A 485 12.29 -20.90 -9.30
N ASP A 486 11.45 -21.71 -8.67
CA ASP A 486 11.51 -23.17 -8.70
C ASP A 486 12.82 -23.73 -8.11
N GLY A 487 13.40 -23.01 -7.14
CA GLY A 487 14.57 -23.39 -6.37
C GLY A 487 15.89 -22.81 -6.88
N GLU A 488 16.96 -23.11 -6.14
CA GLU A 488 18.30 -22.56 -6.37
C GLU A 488 18.87 -22.82 -7.76
N ILE A 489 18.66 -24.02 -8.30
CA ILE A 489 19.20 -24.44 -9.59
C ILE A 489 18.61 -23.60 -10.72
N GLU A 490 17.28 -23.48 -10.77
CA GLU A 490 16.60 -22.71 -11.81
C GLU A 490 16.78 -21.21 -11.62
N PHE A 491 16.91 -20.71 -10.38
CA PHE A 491 17.27 -19.31 -10.13
C PHE A 491 18.66 -18.96 -10.68
N ASN A 492 19.69 -19.78 -10.42
CA ASN A 492 21.04 -19.58 -10.95
C ASN A 492 21.09 -19.59 -12.49
N LYS A 493 20.37 -20.53 -13.10
CA LYS A 493 20.24 -20.64 -14.55
C LYS A 493 19.53 -19.43 -15.15
N THR A 494 18.45 -18.97 -14.49
CA THR A 494 17.70 -17.77 -14.88
C THR A 494 18.59 -16.53 -14.83
N ALA A 495 19.35 -16.34 -13.75
CA ALA A 495 20.28 -15.23 -13.61
C ALA A 495 21.37 -15.23 -14.70
N THR A 496 21.91 -16.41 -15.02
CA THR A 496 22.89 -16.56 -16.10
C THR A 496 22.29 -16.18 -17.45
N GLN A 497 21.09 -16.66 -17.76
CA GLN A 497 20.39 -16.34 -19.00
C GLN A 497 20.04 -14.85 -19.09
N PHE A 498 19.63 -14.25 -17.96
CA PHE A 498 19.33 -12.83 -17.86
C PHE A 498 20.57 -11.99 -18.18
N ASP A 499 21.71 -12.29 -17.57
CA ASP A 499 22.97 -11.56 -17.79
C ASP A 499 23.44 -11.69 -19.26
N GLN A 500 23.26 -12.87 -19.87
CA GLN A 500 23.55 -13.05 -21.30
C GLN A 500 22.64 -12.21 -22.20
N ASN A 501 21.35 -12.13 -21.87
CA ASN A 501 20.39 -11.31 -22.60
C ASN A 501 20.71 -9.81 -22.43
N ALA A 502 21.04 -9.37 -21.21
CA ALA A 502 21.46 -8.01 -20.90
C ALA A 502 22.74 -7.65 -21.67
N ALA A 503 23.76 -8.51 -21.65
CA ALA A 503 25.01 -8.29 -22.37
C ALA A 503 24.83 -8.19 -23.90
N LYS A 504 23.82 -8.85 -24.48
CA LYS A 504 23.47 -8.69 -25.90
C LYS A 504 22.73 -7.37 -26.16
N HIS A 505 21.83 -6.99 -25.27
CA HIS A 505 20.99 -5.80 -25.42
C HIS A 505 21.78 -4.49 -25.30
N PHE A 506 22.73 -4.43 -24.36
CA PHE A 506 23.48 -3.22 -24.03
C PHE A 506 24.86 -3.12 -24.70
N ARG A 507 25.24 -4.08 -25.57
CA ARG A 507 26.55 -4.17 -26.23
C ARG A 507 26.95 -2.92 -27.03
N ASP A 508 25.99 -2.12 -27.46
CA ASP A 508 26.18 -0.93 -28.30
C ASP A 508 26.00 0.41 -27.55
N HIS A 509 25.70 0.39 -26.25
CA HIS A 509 25.49 1.61 -25.45
C HIS A 509 26.77 1.97 -24.70
N LEU A 510 27.50 2.98 -25.21
CA LEU A 510 28.83 3.39 -24.73
C LEU A 510 28.89 3.97 -23.29
N TRP A 511 27.76 4.04 -22.57
CA TRP A 511 27.64 4.74 -21.29
C TRP A 511 26.71 3.95 -20.34
N GLY A 512 27.21 3.61 -19.15
CA GLY A 512 26.41 3.16 -18.00
C GLY A 512 26.75 1.79 -17.39
N SER A 513 26.28 1.55 -16.15
CA SER A 513 26.40 0.24 -15.48
C SER A 513 25.26 -0.67 -15.92
N HIS A 514 25.57 -1.70 -16.71
CA HIS A 514 24.58 -2.56 -17.32
C HIS A 514 24.14 -3.71 -16.38
N PRO A 515 22.88 -4.19 -16.45
CA PRO A 515 22.32 -5.18 -15.53
C PRO A 515 22.86 -6.63 -15.66
N TYR A 516 24.05 -6.85 -16.22
CA TYR A 516 24.62 -8.19 -16.43
C TYR A 516 25.43 -8.75 -15.25
N TYR A 517 24.99 -8.51 -14.01
CA TYR A 517 25.74 -8.88 -12.80
C TYR A 517 24.99 -9.83 -11.87
N ILE A 518 23.77 -10.26 -12.22
CA ILE A 518 22.90 -11.00 -11.29
C ILE A 518 23.53 -12.35 -10.94
N SER A 519 24.03 -13.08 -11.94
CA SER A 519 24.67 -14.38 -11.73
C SER A 519 25.95 -14.29 -10.90
N GLN A 520 26.76 -13.25 -11.14
CA GLN A 520 27.99 -13.02 -10.37
C GLN A 520 27.68 -12.64 -8.92
N LEU A 521 26.66 -11.82 -8.71
CA LEU A 521 26.22 -11.42 -7.38
C LEU A 521 25.72 -12.61 -6.56
N ILE A 522 24.96 -13.51 -7.18
CA ILE A 522 24.51 -14.76 -6.57
C ILE A 522 25.70 -15.62 -6.17
N LYS A 523 26.64 -15.85 -7.10
CA LYS A 523 27.85 -16.64 -6.84
C LYS A 523 28.65 -16.11 -5.65
N LEU A 524 28.93 -14.81 -5.62
CA LEU A 524 29.67 -14.20 -4.51
C LEU A 524 28.94 -14.34 -3.18
N SER A 525 27.62 -14.19 -3.17
CA SER A 525 26.79 -14.38 -1.97
C SER A 525 26.91 -15.81 -1.42
N GLN A 526 26.82 -16.80 -2.31
CA GLN A 526 26.94 -18.22 -1.95
C GLN A 526 28.35 -18.58 -1.46
N GLU A 527 29.37 -17.87 -1.93
CA GLU A 527 30.76 -17.95 -1.43
C GLU A 527 30.98 -17.18 -0.11
N GLY A 528 29.95 -16.54 0.45
CA GLY A 528 30.02 -15.78 1.70
C GLY A 528 30.54 -14.34 1.54
N THR A 529 30.64 -13.84 0.30
CA THR A 529 31.10 -12.48 0.00
C THR A 529 29.91 -11.55 -0.21
N ARG A 530 29.78 -10.55 0.67
CA ARG A 530 28.73 -9.53 0.57
C ARG A 530 29.18 -8.36 -0.30
N VAL A 531 28.37 -8.00 -1.29
CA VAL A 531 28.59 -6.91 -2.24
C VAL A 531 27.53 -5.84 -2.04
N SER A 532 27.92 -4.57 -1.87
CA SER A 532 26.95 -3.50 -1.61
C SER A 532 26.76 -2.53 -2.78
N ASN A 533 27.68 -2.51 -3.75
CA ASN A 533 27.65 -1.60 -4.90
C ASN A 533 28.49 -2.15 -6.07
N TYR A 534 28.48 -1.45 -7.21
CA TYR A 534 29.23 -1.82 -8.41
C TYR A 534 30.75 -1.82 -8.20
N SER A 535 31.29 -0.90 -7.40
CA SER A 535 32.74 -0.87 -7.15
C SER A 535 33.20 -2.11 -6.40
N ASP A 536 32.41 -2.58 -5.42
CA ASP A 536 32.69 -3.82 -4.71
C ASP A 536 32.65 -5.01 -5.67
N LEU A 537 31.60 -5.07 -6.50
CA LEU A 537 31.43 -6.13 -7.50
C LEU A 537 32.62 -6.20 -8.47
N GLN A 538 33.06 -5.06 -9.00
CA GLN A 538 34.21 -5.00 -9.92
C GLN A 538 35.52 -5.42 -9.28
N LYS A 539 35.71 -5.15 -7.98
CA LYS A 539 36.90 -5.57 -7.23
C LYS A 539 36.93 -7.08 -7.02
N SER A 540 35.77 -7.69 -6.75
CA SER A 540 35.63 -9.14 -6.58
C SER A 540 35.79 -9.95 -7.87
N CYS A 541 35.78 -9.30 -9.04
CA CYS A 541 36.03 -9.93 -10.35
C CYS A 541 37.51 -9.91 -10.77
N LYS A 542 38.39 -9.22 -10.03
CA LYS A 542 39.85 -9.19 -10.25
C LYS A 542 40.53 -10.14 -9.29
#